data_AF-A0A3D0D2W7-F1
#
_entry.id   AF-A0A3D0D2W7-F1
#
_cell.length_a   1.000
_cell.length_b   1.000
_cell.length_c   1.000
_cell.angle_alpha   90.00
_cell.angle_beta   90.00
_cell.angle_gamma   90.00
#
_symmetry.space_group_name_H-M   'P 1'
#
loop_
_entity.id
_entity.type
_entity.pdbx_description
1 polymer ?
#
loop_
_entity_poly.entity_id
_entity_poly.type
_entity_poly.pdbx_seq_one_letter_code
_entity_poly.pdbx_strand_id
1 'polypeptide(L)'
;PHLPAHLHEPALAAARTFWIDYWRASVLTGLADRLPGLSHELRAAAISDALATARTIGDAESRALALTRLVPLLQAEERAAVLAEAIRAAGLVQDLNRRIDRLCALAGPLLDQRHDPRILYRLWRTMLHVVAEDTRQNLFLQCRALIPILVELGGPLAVEEAFAALMAVTRRWP
;
A
#
# COMPACT_ATOMS: atom_id res chain seq x y z
N PRO A 1 7.58 -26.03 -3.35
CA PRO A 1 8.63 -26.41 -2.37
C PRO A 1 8.03 -26.57 -0.97
N HIS A 2 8.07 -27.77 -0.39
CA HIS A 2 7.59 -28.02 0.97
C HIS A 2 8.78 -28.02 1.93
N LEU A 3 8.85 -27.01 2.81
CA LEU A 3 9.83 -26.99 3.89
C LEU A 3 9.34 -27.94 5.01
N PRO A 4 10.15 -28.91 5.46
CA PRO A 4 9.82 -29.78 6.58
C PRO A 4 9.41 -28.98 7.84
N ALA A 5 8.41 -29.47 8.58
CA ALA A 5 7.85 -28.78 9.75
C ALA A 5 8.91 -28.39 10.81
N HIS A 6 9.89 -29.27 11.06
CA HIS A 6 10.98 -29.00 12.00
C HIS A 6 11.91 -27.84 11.58
N LEU A 7 11.83 -27.37 10.33
CA LEU A 7 12.59 -26.24 9.82
C LEU A 7 11.78 -24.93 9.80
N HIS A 8 10.50 -24.93 10.19
CA HIS A 8 9.66 -23.74 10.17
C HIS A 8 10.16 -22.66 11.14
N GLU A 9 10.42 -23.04 12.39
CA GLU A 9 10.99 -22.17 13.43
C GLU A 9 12.40 -21.66 13.04
N PRO A 10 13.35 -22.53 12.63
CA PRO A 10 14.64 -22.08 12.10
C PRO A 10 14.53 -21.11 10.93
N ALA A 11 13.61 -21.33 9.99
CA ALA A 11 13.42 -20.45 8.86
C ALA A 11 12.91 -19.06 9.28
N LEU A 12 11.97 -19.00 10.24
CA LEU A 12 11.51 -17.74 10.80
C LEU A 12 12.63 -17.01 11.55
N ALA A 13 13.41 -17.72 12.36
CA ALA A 13 14.58 -17.17 13.04
C ALA A 13 15.62 -16.61 12.05
N ALA A 14 15.93 -17.34 10.97
CA ALA A 14 16.83 -16.87 9.93
C ALA A 14 16.28 -15.65 9.17
N ALA A 15 14.97 -15.61 8.91
CA ALA A 15 14.35 -14.45 8.27
C ALA A 15 14.54 -13.17 9.10
N ARG A 16 14.45 -13.26 10.44
CA ARG A 16 14.62 -12.12 11.36
C ARG A 16 16.04 -11.54 11.37
N THR A 17 17.06 -12.27 10.96
CA THR A 17 18.46 -11.82 11.00
C THR A 17 18.92 -11.11 9.73
N PHE A 18 18.07 -11.01 8.70
CA PHE A 18 18.41 -10.27 7.48
C PHE A 18 18.76 -8.81 7.79
N TRP A 19 19.92 -8.35 7.32
CA TRP A 19 20.46 -7.04 7.67
C TRP A 19 19.73 -5.87 6.99
N ILE A 20 19.19 -6.07 5.79
CA ILE A 20 18.34 -5.08 5.11
C ILE A 20 16.89 -5.30 5.53
N ASP A 21 16.29 -4.28 6.13
CA ASP A 21 14.89 -4.32 6.59
C ASP A 21 13.90 -4.64 5.46
N TYR A 22 14.12 -4.12 4.25
CA TYR A 22 13.30 -4.49 3.09
C TYR A 22 13.34 -6.00 2.79
N TRP A 23 14.53 -6.61 2.80
CA TRP A 23 14.65 -8.05 2.57
C TRP A 23 14.09 -8.85 3.73
N ARG A 24 14.34 -8.42 4.97
CA ARG A 24 13.74 -9.03 6.17
C ARG A 24 12.21 -9.05 6.07
N ALA A 25 11.58 -7.90 5.83
CA ALA A 25 10.13 -7.79 5.67
C ALA A 25 9.62 -8.66 4.50
N SER A 26 10.31 -8.64 3.37
CA SER A 26 9.95 -9.43 2.18
C SER A 26 10.02 -10.94 2.43
N VAL A 27 11.06 -11.43 3.11
CA VAL A 27 11.23 -12.85 3.43
C VAL A 27 10.17 -13.28 4.45
N LEU A 28 9.95 -12.51 5.52
CA LEU A 28 8.91 -12.79 6.52
C LEU A 28 7.51 -12.83 5.89
N THR A 29 7.19 -11.87 5.02
CA THR A 29 5.94 -11.87 4.22
C THR A 29 5.86 -13.12 3.35
N GLY A 30 6.96 -13.48 2.68
CA GLY A 30 7.03 -14.67 1.84
C GLY A 30 6.80 -15.98 2.60
N LEU A 31 7.33 -16.10 3.82
CA LEU A 31 7.10 -17.24 4.70
C LEU A 31 5.62 -17.33 5.12
N ALA A 32 5.00 -16.21 5.51
CA ALA A 32 3.60 -16.17 5.92
C ALA A 32 2.60 -16.46 4.78
N ASP A 33 2.97 -16.13 3.55
CA ASP A 33 2.15 -16.27 2.34
C ASP A 33 2.31 -17.65 1.69
N ARG A 34 3.54 -18.11 1.52
CA ARG A 34 3.89 -19.23 0.62
C ARG A 34 4.31 -20.51 1.32
N LEU A 35 4.38 -20.55 2.65
CA LEU A 35 4.80 -21.75 3.38
C LEU A 35 3.58 -22.58 3.84
N PRO A 36 3.18 -23.62 3.09
CA PRO A 36 2.10 -24.51 3.53
C PRO A 36 2.52 -25.28 4.79
N GLY A 37 1.58 -25.44 5.73
CA GLY A 37 1.80 -26.19 6.97
C GLY A 37 2.44 -25.39 8.10
N LEU A 38 2.70 -24.09 7.91
CA LEU A 38 3.08 -23.21 9.01
C LEU A 38 1.94 -23.15 10.03
N SER A 39 2.24 -23.32 11.32
CA SER A 39 1.21 -23.21 12.37
C SER A 39 0.58 -21.83 12.36
N HIS A 40 -0.67 -21.72 12.85
CA HIS A 40 -1.36 -20.43 12.92
C HIS A 40 -0.55 -19.39 13.71
N GLU A 41 0.05 -19.82 14.82
CA GLU A 41 0.89 -18.99 15.69
C GLU A 41 2.15 -18.50 14.97
N LEU A 42 2.86 -19.39 14.26
CA LEU A 42 4.06 -19.01 13.51
C LEU A 42 3.74 -18.09 12.34
N ARG A 43 2.59 -18.30 11.69
CA ARG A 43 2.12 -17.43 10.63
C ARG A 43 1.79 -16.04 11.17
N ALA A 44 1.09 -15.96 12.29
CA ALA A 44 0.77 -14.70 12.94
C ALA A 44 2.05 -13.96 13.39
N ALA A 45 3.03 -14.69 13.95
CA ALA A 45 4.33 -14.13 14.31
C ALA A 45 5.08 -13.58 13.08
N ALA A 46 5.12 -14.34 11.97
CA ALA A 46 5.77 -13.90 10.74
C ALA A 46 5.12 -12.63 10.15
N ILE A 47 3.78 -12.54 10.17
CA ILE A 47 3.04 -11.35 9.71
C ILE A 47 3.34 -10.16 10.62
N SER A 48 3.31 -10.37 11.94
CA SER A 48 3.59 -9.32 12.93
C SER A 48 5.01 -8.76 12.78
N ASP A 49 6.00 -9.64 12.68
CA ASP A 49 7.40 -9.26 12.48
C ASP A 49 7.62 -8.54 11.14
N ALA A 50 6.97 -9.03 10.08
CA ALA A 50 7.05 -8.40 8.76
C ALA A 50 6.45 -6.99 8.79
N LEU A 51 5.32 -6.80 9.46
CA LEU A 51 4.65 -5.51 9.59
C LEU A 51 5.46 -4.53 10.44
N ALA A 52 6.00 -5.00 11.58
CA ALA A 52 6.89 -4.19 12.41
C ALA A 52 8.14 -3.76 11.63
N THR A 53 8.76 -4.69 10.91
CA THR A 53 9.93 -4.39 10.06
C THR A 53 9.57 -3.43 8.93
N ALA A 54 8.45 -3.64 8.23
CA ALA A 54 8.03 -2.78 7.13
C ALA A 54 7.85 -1.33 7.60
N ARG A 55 7.32 -1.12 8.81
CA ARG A 55 7.12 0.21 9.41
C ARG A 55 8.43 0.91 9.76
N THR A 56 9.50 0.19 10.08
CA THR A 56 10.81 0.78 10.42
C THR A 56 11.67 1.09 9.21
N ILE A 57 11.31 0.61 8.01
CA ILE A 57 12.05 0.90 6.77
C ILE A 57 12.13 2.42 6.56
N GLY A 58 13.37 2.94 6.49
CA GLY A 58 13.64 4.37 6.28
C GLY A 58 13.36 4.84 4.85
N ASP A 59 13.67 4.01 3.85
CA ASP A 59 13.39 4.31 2.44
C ASP A 59 11.88 4.25 2.16
N ALA A 60 11.32 5.37 1.69
CA ALA A 60 9.89 5.53 1.48
C ALA A 60 9.31 4.57 0.43
N GLU A 61 10.07 4.33 -0.65
CA GLU A 61 9.66 3.42 -1.73
C GLU A 61 9.61 1.98 -1.24
N SER A 62 10.68 1.54 -0.57
CA SER A 62 10.78 0.21 0.04
C SER A 62 9.72 -0.01 1.13
N ARG A 63 9.43 1.01 1.94
CA ARG A 63 8.37 0.97 2.96
C ARG A 63 7.00 0.80 2.32
N ALA A 64 6.67 1.61 1.31
CA ALA A 64 5.40 1.50 0.59
C ALA A 64 5.21 0.12 -0.04
N LEU A 65 6.27 -0.41 -0.67
CA LEU A 65 6.28 -1.75 -1.25
C LEU A 65 6.06 -2.84 -0.21
N ALA A 66 6.79 -2.81 0.90
CA ALA A 66 6.69 -3.81 1.95
C ALA A 66 5.30 -3.84 2.59
N LEU A 67 4.75 -2.66 2.93
CA LEU A 67 3.40 -2.54 3.49
C LEU A 67 2.33 -3.03 2.51
N THR A 68 2.43 -2.65 1.22
CA THR A 68 1.48 -3.10 0.18
C THR A 68 1.45 -4.62 0.05
N ARG A 69 2.62 -5.28 0.10
CA ARG A 69 2.74 -6.74 -0.02
C ARG A 69 2.14 -7.48 1.18
N LEU A 70 2.05 -6.84 2.34
CA LEU A 70 1.46 -7.43 3.54
C LEU A 70 -0.08 -7.39 3.53
N VAL A 71 -0.69 -6.43 2.84
CA VAL A 71 -2.15 -6.20 2.86
C VAL A 71 -2.97 -7.48 2.66
N PRO A 72 -2.68 -8.36 1.67
CA PRO A 72 -3.48 -9.58 1.47
C PRO A 72 -3.47 -10.55 2.66
N LEU A 73 -2.45 -10.46 3.52
CA LEU A 73 -2.25 -11.36 4.66
C LEU A 73 -2.92 -10.87 5.96
N LEU A 74 -3.37 -9.61 6.00
CA LEU A 74 -3.92 -8.98 7.19
C LEU A 74 -5.44 -9.21 7.33
N GLN A 75 -5.97 -9.00 8.54
CA GLN A 75 -7.41 -8.96 8.80
C GLN A 75 -8.02 -7.64 8.30
N ALA A 76 -9.34 -7.60 8.10
CA ALA A 76 -10.04 -6.50 7.43
C ALA A 76 -9.75 -5.13 8.07
N GLU A 77 -9.76 -5.05 9.40
CA GLU A 77 -9.52 -3.81 10.15
C GLU A 77 -8.08 -3.30 9.98
N GLU A 78 -7.10 -4.22 10.00
CA GLU A 78 -5.68 -3.89 9.85
C GLU A 78 -5.32 -3.50 8.41
N ARG A 79 -5.98 -4.11 7.41
CA ARG A 79 -5.77 -3.79 5.99
C ARG A 79 -5.94 -2.31 5.70
N ALA A 80 -7.03 -1.71 6.18
CA ALA A 80 -7.30 -0.30 5.96
C ALA A 80 -6.23 0.61 6.57
N ALA A 81 -5.80 0.32 7.80
CA ALA A 81 -4.74 1.09 8.46
C ALA A 81 -3.41 0.99 7.71
N VAL A 82 -3.01 -0.22 7.33
CA VAL A 82 -1.75 -0.49 6.61
C VAL A 82 -1.78 0.07 5.18
N LEU A 83 -2.92 0.01 4.49
CA LEU A 83 -3.09 0.68 3.19
C LEU A 83 -2.90 2.20 3.32
N ALA A 84 -3.47 2.83 4.34
CA ALA A 84 -3.28 4.26 4.57
C ALA A 84 -1.81 4.61 4.87
N GLU A 85 -1.09 3.75 5.62
CA GLU A 85 0.36 3.88 5.82
C GLU A 85 1.15 3.74 4.50
N ALA A 86 0.78 2.78 3.66
CA ALA A 86 1.41 2.56 2.36
C ALA A 86 1.19 3.75 1.40
N ILE A 87 -0.01 4.35 1.37
CA ILE A 87 -0.31 5.57 0.61
C ILE A 87 0.59 6.72 1.06
N ARG A 88 0.70 6.94 2.37
CA ARG A 88 1.57 8.00 2.93
C ARG A 88 3.04 7.75 2.59
N ALA A 89 3.51 6.51 2.73
CA ALA A 89 4.87 6.15 2.36
C ALA A 89 5.15 6.37 0.87
N ALA A 90 4.22 5.97 -0.01
CA ALA A 90 4.34 6.21 -1.44
C ALA A 90 4.43 7.71 -1.75
N GLY A 91 3.63 8.54 -1.08
CA GLY A 91 3.67 10.00 -1.18
C GLY A 91 5.02 10.64 -0.83
N LEU A 92 5.80 10.02 0.04
CA LEU A 92 7.12 10.53 0.46
C LEU A 92 8.26 10.18 -0.52
N VAL A 93 8.00 9.37 -1.54
CA VAL A 93 8.98 9.01 -2.57
C VAL A 93 9.39 10.27 -3.35
N GLN A 94 10.69 10.57 -3.40
CA GLN A 94 11.17 11.83 -3.99
C GLN A 94 11.05 11.89 -5.51
N ASP A 95 11.30 10.77 -6.19
CA ASP A 95 11.12 10.68 -7.64
C ASP A 95 9.63 10.65 -7.98
N LEU A 96 9.16 11.65 -8.74
CA LEU A 96 7.75 11.81 -9.06
C LEU A 96 7.19 10.62 -9.85
N ASN A 97 7.94 10.08 -10.81
CA ASN A 97 7.46 8.96 -11.61
C ASN A 97 7.30 7.70 -10.73
N ARG A 98 8.29 7.41 -9.89
CA ARG A 98 8.21 6.31 -8.92
C ARG A 98 7.08 6.51 -7.92
N ARG A 99 6.91 7.72 -7.40
CA ARG A 99 5.79 8.08 -6.50
C ARG A 99 4.45 7.74 -7.15
N ILE A 100 4.23 8.21 -8.38
CA ILE A 100 2.98 7.93 -9.10
C ILE A 100 2.82 6.42 -9.31
N ASP A 101 3.87 5.72 -9.72
CA ASP A 101 3.80 4.27 -9.93
C ASP A 101 3.51 3.49 -8.64
N ARG A 102 4.02 3.94 -7.49
CA ARG A 102 3.68 3.36 -6.18
C ARG A 102 2.23 3.65 -5.78
N LEU A 103 1.73 4.87 -6.00
CA LEU A 103 0.34 5.21 -5.75
C LEU A 103 -0.61 4.44 -6.67
N CYS A 104 -0.27 4.28 -7.95
CA CYS A 104 -1.05 3.46 -8.89
C CYS A 104 -1.07 1.98 -8.50
N ALA A 105 0.04 1.43 -8.00
CA ALA A 105 0.11 0.04 -7.55
C ALA A 105 -0.83 -0.26 -6.36
N LEU A 106 -1.23 0.77 -5.60
CA LEU A 106 -2.19 0.63 -4.51
C LEU A 106 -3.64 0.55 -4.98
N ALA A 107 -3.95 0.87 -6.23
CA ALA A 107 -5.33 0.85 -6.73
C ALA A 107 -6.02 -0.50 -6.56
N GLY A 108 -5.35 -1.61 -6.90
CA GLY A 108 -5.89 -2.96 -6.72
C GLY A 108 -6.23 -3.26 -5.25
N PRO A 109 -5.24 -3.20 -4.33
CA PRO A 109 -5.47 -3.41 -2.91
C PRO A 109 -6.55 -2.49 -2.29
N LEU A 110 -6.72 -1.28 -2.81
CA LEU A 110 -7.78 -0.35 -2.41
C LEU A 110 -9.16 -0.81 -2.90
N LEU A 111 -9.27 -1.22 -4.16
CA LEU A 111 -10.51 -1.74 -4.73
C LEU A 111 -10.93 -3.09 -4.15
N ASP A 112 -9.99 -3.84 -3.56
CA ASP A 112 -10.32 -5.03 -2.77
C ASP A 112 -11.08 -4.69 -1.48
N GLN A 113 -11.06 -3.43 -1.04
CA GLN A 113 -11.84 -2.94 0.11
C GLN A 113 -13.24 -2.40 -0.29
N ARG A 114 -13.66 -2.53 -1.56
CA ARG A 114 -14.93 -1.98 -2.08
C ARG A 114 -16.19 -2.42 -1.34
N HIS A 115 -16.11 -3.52 -0.58
CA HIS A 115 -17.21 -4.02 0.24
C HIS A 115 -17.62 -3.06 1.37
N ASP A 116 -16.74 -2.15 1.80
CA ASP A 116 -17.06 -1.07 2.73
C ASP A 116 -16.78 0.31 2.11
N PRO A 117 -17.82 1.01 1.62
CA PRO A 117 -17.69 2.34 1.04
C PRO A 117 -17.06 3.38 1.97
N ARG A 118 -17.19 3.23 3.30
CA ARG A 118 -16.60 4.17 4.27
C ARG A 118 -15.09 4.00 4.34
N ILE A 119 -14.59 2.77 4.24
CA ILE A 119 -13.15 2.48 4.16
C ILE A 119 -12.61 3.02 2.83
N LEU A 120 -13.27 2.70 1.72
CA LEU A 120 -12.84 3.15 0.39
C LEU A 120 -12.78 4.68 0.30
N TYR A 121 -13.78 5.39 0.83
CA TYR A 121 -13.79 6.85 0.90
C TYR A 121 -12.65 7.42 1.77
N ARG A 122 -12.39 6.83 2.94
CA ARG A 122 -11.27 7.26 3.82
C ARG A 122 -9.91 7.07 3.15
N LEU A 123 -9.72 5.94 2.47
CA LEU A 123 -8.47 5.65 1.76
C LEU A 123 -8.29 6.57 0.54
N TRP A 124 -9.37 6.77 -0.23
CA TRP A 124 -9.39 7.75 -1.32
C TRP A 124 -9.01 9.15 -0.84
N ARG A 125 -9.63 9.62 0.25
CA ARG A 125 -9.29 10.91 0.87
C ARG A 125 -7.84 11.00 1.30
N THR A 126 -7.28 9.92 1.84
CA THR A 126 -5.87 9.86 2.24
C THR A 126 -4.96 10.06 1.02
N MET A 127 -5.27 9.37 -0.09
CA MET A 127 -4.52 9.50 -1.33
C MET A 127 -4.69 10.90 -1.95
N LEU A 128 -5.89 11.47 -1.90
CA LEU A 128 -6.14 12.83 -2.35
C LEU A 128 -5.32 13.85 -1.55
N HIS A 129 -5.25 13.73 -0.22
CA HIS A 129 -4.44 14.63 0.61
C HIS A 129 -2.96 14.54 0.25
N VAL A 130 -2.41 13.32 0.11
CA VAL A 130 -1.01 13.12 -0.30
C VAL A 130 -0.71 13.77 -1.66
N VAL A 131 -1.60 13.61 -2.64
CA VAL A 131 -1.41 14.20 -3.97
C VAL A 131 -1.61 15.73 -3.96
N ALA A 132 -2.44 16.24 -3.04
CA ALA A 132 -2.73 17.66 -2.91
C ALA A 132 -1.66 18.47 -2.15
N GLU A 133 -0.76 17.81 -1.41
CA GLU A 133 0.38 18.45 -0.75
C GLU A 133 1.51 18.84 -1.73
N ASP A 134 1.41 18.42 -2.99
CA ASP A 134 2.40 18.70 -4.02
C ASP A 134 2.10 20.00 -4.80
N THR A 135 3.02 20.40 -5.67
CA THR A 135 2.80 21.50 -6.61
C THR A 135 1.62 21.19 -7.53
N ARG A 136 0.94 22.24 -8.01
CA ARG A 136 -0.19 22.11 -8.94
C ARG A 136 0.14 21.27 -10.19
N GLN A 137 1.35 21.41 -10.74
CA GLN A 137 1.78 20.64 -11.90
C GLN A 137 1.92 19.14 -11.56
N ASN A 138 2.53 18.82 -10.42
CA ASN A 138 2.70 17.44 -9.98
C ASN A 138 1.38 16.80 -9.55
N LEU A 139 0.47 17.58 -8.94
CA LEU A 139 -0.88 17.14 -8.62
C LEU A 139 -1.59 16.61 -9.87
N PHE A 140 -1.55 17.38 -10.97
CA PHE A 140 -2.18 16.99 -12.23
C PHE A 140 -1.62 15.67 -12.79
N LEU A 141 -0.30 15.48 -12.72
CA LEU A 141 0.35 14.23 -13.16
C LEU A 141 -0.01 13.04 -12.25
N GLN A 142 -0.18 13.29 -10.95
CA GLN A 142 -0.53 12.29 -9.94
C GLN A 142 -2.02 11.93 -9.94
N CYS A 143 -2.90 12.75 -10.53
CA CYS A 143 -4.34 12.46 -10.63
C CYS A 143 -4.64 11.09 -11.25
N ARG A 144 -3.75 10.53 -12.09
CA ARG A 144 -3.92 9.18 -12.64
C ARG A 144 -4.11 8.13 -11.55
N ALA A 145 -3.47 8.29 -10.39
CA ALA A 145 -3.61 7.36 -9.27
C ALA A 145 -5.03 7.33 -8.67
N LEU A 146 -5.78 8.44 -8.79
CA LEU A 146 -7.13 8.58 -8.24
C LEU A 146 -8.22 7.97 -9.13
N ILE A 147 -7.94 7.80 -10.44
CA ILE A 147 -8.94 7.38 -11.44
C ILE A 147 -9.63 6.05 -11.07
N PRO A 148 -8.90 4.96 -10.73
CA PRO A 148 -9.55 3.66 -10.50
C PRO A 148 -10.58 3.73 -9.37
N ILE A 149 -10.32 4.51 -8.33
CA ILE A 149 -11.21 4.65 -7.17
C ILE A 149 -12.37 5.59 -7.48
N LEU A 150 -12.15 6.65 -8.27
CA LEU A 150 -13.23 7.54 -8.72
C LEU A 150 -14.25 6.78 -9.58
N VAL A 151 -13.78 5.90 -10.48
CA VAL A 151 -14.65 5.03 -11.27
C VAL A 151 -15.46 4.10 -10.36
N GLU A 152 -14.84 3.50 -9.34
CA GLU A 152 -15.56 2.62 -8.42
C GLU A 152 -16.60 3.36 -7.56
N LEU A 153 -16.28 4.57 -7.10
CA LEU A 153 -17.16 5.34 -6.22
C LEU A 153 -18.33 6.02 -6.95
N GLY A 154 -18.16 6.44 -8.21
CA GLY A 154 -19.15 7.26 -8.91
C GLY A 154 -19.22 7.06 -10.42
N GLY A 155 -18.57 6.03 -10.96
CA GLY A 155 -18.58 5.70 -12.38
C GLY A 155 -17.82 6.70 -13.27
N PRO A 156 -17.94 6.56 -14.60
CA PRO A 156 -17.26 7.43 -15.55
C PRO A 156 -17.61 8.91 -15.41
N LEU A 157 -18.87 9.22 -15.07
CA LEU A 157 -19.33 10.61 -14.89
C LEU A 157 -18.60 11.29 -13.73
N ALA A 158 -18.35 10.60 -12.62
CA ALA A 158 -17.59 11.16 -11.50
C ALA A 158 -16.14 11.49 -11.88
N VAL A 159 -15.54 10.73 -12.82
CA VAL A 159 -14.21 11.06 -13.35
C VAL A 159 -14.26 12.33 -14.19
N GLU A 160 -15.26 12.46 -15.06
CA GLU A 160 -15.45 13.65 -15.89
C GLU A 160 -15.70 14.90 -15.03
N GLU A 161 -16.58 14.80 -14.04
CA GLU A 161 -16.88 15.90 -13.11
C GLU A 161 -15.66 16.28 -12.27
N ALA A 162 -14.91 15.31 -11.74
CA ALA A 162 -13.69 15.56 -10.99
C ALA A 162 -12.62 16.25 -11.85
N PHE A 163 -12.46 15.79 -13.11
CA PHE A 163 -11.53 16.41 -14.05
C PHE A 163 -11.97 17.81 -14.46
N ALA A 164 -13.26 18.03 -14.71
CA ALA A 164 -13.83 19.34 -15.01
C ALA A 164 -13.65 20.32 -13.84
N ALA A 165 -13.85 19.87 -12.59
CA ALA A 165 -13.61 20.66 -11.40
C ALA A 165 -12.13 21.03 -11.25
N LEU A 166 -11.21 20.07 -11.44
CA LEU A 166 -9.77 20.33 -11.46
C LEU A 166 -9.39 21.37 -12.54
N MET A 167 -9.92 21.22 -13.75
CA MET A 167 -9.68 22.15 -14.86
C MET A 167 -10.29 23.54 -14.60
N ALA A 168 -11.43 23.62 -13.94
CA ALA A 168 -12.03 24.91 -13.56
C ALA A 168 -11.17 25.64 -12.51
N VAL A 169 -10.65 24.92 -11.52
CA VAL A 169 -9.74 25.47 -10.50
C VAL A 169 -8.42 25.93 -11.12
N THR A 170 -7.86 25.14 -12.05
CA THR A 170 -6.62 25.51 -12.73
C THR A 170 -6.80 26.74 -13.64
N ARG A 171 -7.95 26.89 -14.30
CA ARG A 171 -8.25 28.07 -15.14
C ARG A 171 -8.59 29.34 -14.35
N ARG A 172 -8.99 29.23 -13.08
CA ARG A 172 -9.47 30.35 -12.26
C ARG A 172 -8.40 30.98 -11.35
N TRP A 173 -7.17 30.50 -11.37
CA TRP A 173 -6.06 31.12 -10.63
C TRP A 173 -5.13 31.91 -11.57
N PRO A 174 -4.72 33.15 -11.23
CA PRO A 174 -3.78 33.95 -12.01
C PRO A 174 -2.41 33.29 -12.13
#